data_AF-A0A392TA28-F1
#
_entry.id   AF-A0A392TA28-F1
#
_cell.length_a   1.000
_cell.length_b   1.000
_cell.length_c   1.000
_cell.angle_alpha   90.00
_cell.angle_beta   90.00
_cell.angle_gamma   90.00
#
_symmetry.space_group_name_H-M   'P 1'
#
loop_
_entity.id
_entity.type
_entity.pdbx_description
1 polymer ?
#
loop_
_entity_poly.entity_id
_entity_poly.type
_entity_poly.pdbx_seq_one_letter_code
_entity_poly.pdbx_strand_id
1 'polypeptide(L)' 'FEVLCMKDNETVDELFARTLAIANKMTSQGERLEQLHIVEKVLRSMTPRFNYVVCSTEESNAATQLTIDELQSSLLVHE' A
#
# COMPACT_ATOMS: atom_id res chain seq x y z
N PHE A 1 12.05 -3.51 0.05
CA PHE A 1 10.81 -2.96 0.63
C PHE A 1 11.02 -1.51 1.06
N GLU A 2 12.07 -1.18 1.81
CA GLU A 2 12.34 0.17 2.35
C GLU A 2 12.24 1.33 1.34
N VAL A 3 12.85 1.19 0.15
CA VAL A 3 12.85 2.24 -0.90
C VAL A 3 11.66 2.18 -1.87
N LEU A 4 10.65 1.36 -1.59
CA LEU A 4 9.44 1.33 -2.42
C LEU A 4 8.73 2.68 -2.31
N CYS A 5 8.52 3.31 -3.47
CA CYS A 5 7.68 4.49 -3.69
C CYS A 5 6.95 4.31 -5.03
N MET A 6 5.78 4.92 -5.16
CA MET A 6 5.04 5.02 -6.41
C MET A 6 5.84 5.88 -7.40
N LYS A 7 5.96 5.41 -8.65
CA LYS A 7 6.69 6.11 -9.71
C LYS A 7 5.79 7.10 -10.43
N ASP A 8 6.42 8.01 -11.19
CA ASP A 8 5.70 8.89 -12.10
C ASP A 8 4.93 8.06 -13.14
N ASN A 9 3.61 8.32 -13.26
CA ASN A 9 2.68 7.61 -14.13
C ASN A 9 2.48 6.12 -13.84
N GLU A 10 2.95 5.62 -12.69
CA GLU A 10 2.57 4.29 -12.22
C GLU A 10 1.11 4.30 -11.78
N THR A 11 0.35 3.25 -12.10
CA THR A 11 -1.02 3.10 -11.62
C THR A 11 -1.07 2.49 -10.21
N VAL A 12 -2.21 2.62 -9.53
CA VAL A 12 -2.47 1.98 -8.24
C VAL A 12 -2.26 0.46 -8.37
N ASP A 13 -2.82 -0.17 -9.38
CA ASP A 13 -2.67 -1.62 -9.60
C ASP A 13 -1.21 -2.04 -9.81
N GLU A 14 -0.42 -1.25 -10.54
CA GLU A 14 1.00 -1.51 -10.75
C GLU A 14 1.81 -1.42 -9.44
N LEU A 15 1.51 -0.42 -8.61
CA LEU A 15 2.10 -0.28 -7.28
C LEU A 15 1.78 -1.48 -6.39
N PHE A 16 0.52 -1.91 -6.35
CA PHE A 16 0.09 -3.07 -5.56
C PHE A 16 0.75 -4.36 -6.06
N ALA A 17 0.76 -4.61 -7.37
CA ALA A 17 1.40 -5.77 -7.96
C ALA A 17 2.90 -5.86 -7.57
N ARG A 18 3.63 -4.74 -7.65
CA ARG A 18 5.03 -4.67 -7.19
C ARG A 18 5.18 -4.92 -5.70
N THR A 19 4.33 -4.32 -4.89
CA THR A 19 4.39 -4.44 -3.42
C THR A 19 4.17 -5.88 -3.00
N LEU A 20 3.14 -6.54 -3.56
CA LEU A 20 2.83 -7.94 -3.30
C LEU A 20 3.93 -8.89 -3.83
N ALA A 21 4.52 -8.60 -4.99
CA ALA A 21 5.65 -9.38 -5.49
C ALA A 21 6.85 -9.34 -4.53
N ILE A 22 7.16 -8.17 -3.95
CA ILE A 22 8.22 -8.02 -2.95
C ILE A 22 7.83 -8.76 -1.65
N ALA A 23 6.61 -8.58 -1.16
CA ALA A 23 6.10 -9.25 0.03
C ALA A 23 6.19 -10.78 -0.09
N ASN A 24 5.70 -11.33 -1.20
CA ASN A 24 5.76 -12.76 -1.49
C ASN A 24 7.21 -13.28 -1.51
N LYS A 25 8.13 -12.51 -2.09
CA LYS A 25 9.56 -12.86 -2.09
C LYS A 25 10.12 -12.92 -0.66
N MET A 26 9.83 -11.92 0.17
CA MET A 26 10.26 -11.89 1.57
C MET A 26 9.69 -13.08 2.35
N THR A 27 8.40 -13.38 2.17
CA THR A 27 7.75 -14.55 2.78
C THR A 27 8.35 -15.88 2.33
N SER A 28 8.71 -16.01 1.05
CA SER A 28 9.41 -17.20 0.56
C SER A 28 10.82 -17.38 1.16
N GLN A 29 11.41 -16.31 1.67
CA GLN A 29 12.72 -16.30 2.34
C GLN A 29 12.60 -16.48 3.87
N GLY A 30 11.40 -16.73 4.38
CA GLY A 30 11.13 -16.98 5.81
C GLY A 30 10.75 -15.73 6.62
N GLU A 31 10.65 -14.56 5.98
CA GLU A 31 10.18 -13.35 6.65
C GLU A 31 8.65 -13.34 6.77
N ARG A 32 8.13 -13.18 7.99
CA ARG A 32 6.69 -13.02 8.19
C ARG A 32 6.29 -11.57 7.96
N LEU A 33 5.60 -11.29 6.87
CA LEU A 33 5.04 -9.97 6.58
C LEU A 33 3.54 -9.96 6.90
N GLU A 34 3.16 -9.19 7.91
CA GLU A 34 1.76 -8.99 8.26
C GLU A 34 1.06 -8.05 7.27
N GLN A 35 -0.24 -8.25 7.10
CA GLN A 35 -1.07 -7.41 6.23
C GLN A 35 -0.96 -5.92 6.58
N LEU A 36 -0.92 -5.61 7.88
CA LEU A 36 -0.73 -4.26 8.39
C LEU A 36 0.53 -3.60 7.82
N HIS A 37 1.65 -4.32 7.79
CA HIS A 37 2.91 -3.80 7.25
C HIS A 37 2.81 -3.48 5.76
N ILE A 38 2.02 -4.26 5.00
CA ILE A 38 1.79 -4.01 3.57
C ILE A 38 0.92 -2.76 3.40
N VAL A 39 -0.19 -2.65 4.13
CA VAL A 39 -1.11 -1.50 4.11
C VAL A 39 -0.37 -0.21 4.44
N GLU A 40 0.35 -0.18 5.57
CA GLU A 40 1.15 0.98 5.96
C GLU A 40 2.22 1.31 4.91
N LYS A 41 2.84 0.28 4.32
CA LYS A 41 3.87 0.51 3.33
C LYS A 41 3.28 1.14 2.06
N VAL A 42 2.14 0.67 1.57
CA VAL A 42 1.47 1.27 0.42
C VAL A 42 1.16 2.72 0.70
N LEU A 43 0.49 3.04 1.83
CA LEU A 43 0.14 4.40 2.22
C LEU A 43 1.35 5.34 2.25
N ARG A 44 2.49 4.91 2.84
CA ARG A 44 3.75 5.68 2.87
C ARG A 44 4.44 5.80 1.51
N SER A 45 4.10 4.94 0.55
CA SER A 45 4.71 4.91 -0.79
C SER A 45 3.91 5.72 -1.81
N MET A 46 2.71 6.18 -1.48
CA MET A 46 1.84 6.93 -2.38
C MET A 46 2.41 8.31 -2.73
N THR A 47 2.08 8.81 -3.93
CA THR A 47 2.40 10.19 -4.30
C THR A 47 1.45 11.19 -3.60
N PRO A 48 1.80 12.48 -3.51
CA PRO A 48 0.95 13.50 -2.88
C PRO A 48 -0.47 13.62 -3.43
N ARG A 49 -0.72 13.12 -4.65
CA ARG A 49 -2.04 13.05 -5.27
C ARG A 49 -3.06 12.30 -4.41
N PHE A 50 -2.61 11.30 -3.64
CA PHE A 50 -3.46 10.47 -2.81
C PHE A 50 -3.49 10.92 -1.34
N ASN A 51 -2.91 12.07 -1.01
CA ASN A 51 -2.85 12.58 0.37
C ASN A 51 -4.20 12.60 1.07
N TYR A 52 -5.30 12.89 0.34
CA TYR A 52 -6.64 12.87 0.93
C TYR A 52 -7.00 11.48 1.50
N VAL A 53 -6.75 10.41 0.74
CA VAL A 53 -7.03 9.04 1.17
C VAL A 53 -6.09 8.63 2.30
N VAL A 54 -4.80 9.00 2.20
CA VAL A 54 -3.80 8.71 3.22
C VAL A 54 -4.18 9.37 4.55
N CYS A 55 -4.41 10.68 4.56
CA CYS A 55 -4.79 11.41 5.78
C CYS A 55 -6.10 10.88 6.36
N SER A 56 -7.13 10.64 5.54
CA SER A 56 -8.41 10.10 6.02
C SER A 56 -8.26 8.70 6.65
N THR A 57 -7.38 7.87 6.11
CA THR A 57 -7.08 6.52 6.62
C THR A 57 -6.31 6.56 7.93
N GLU A 58 -5.37 7.49 8.07
CA GLU A 58 -4.60 7.71 9.31
C GLU A 58 -5.48 8.30 10.42
N GLU A 59 -6.25 9.34 10.12
CA GLU A 59 -7.13 10.02 11.09
C GLU A 59 -8.23 9.11 11.64
N SER A 60 -8.72 8.17 10.84
CA SER A 60 -9.75 7.21 11.25
C SER A 60 -9.20 5.97 11.96
N ASN A 61 -7.87 5.85 12.13
CA ASN A 61 -7.18 4.63 12.57
C ASN A 61 -7.48 3.39 11.69
N ALA A 62 -8.05 3.59 10.49
CA ALA A 62 -8.47 2.51 9.61
C ALA A 62 -7.28 1.73 9.06
N ALA A 63 -6.07 2.31 9.01
CA ALA A 63 -4.86 1.62 8.60
C ALA A 63 -4.63 0.29 9.34
N THR A 64 -5.05 0.20 10.61
CA THR A 64 -4.91 -1.02 11.43
C THR A 64 -5.93 -2.11 11.14
N GLN A 65 -7.02 -1.76 10.46
CA GLN A 65 -8.19 -2.61 10.24
C GLN A 65 -8.41 -2.95 8.76
N LEU A 66 -7.89 -2.13 7.85
CA LEU A 66 -8.05 -2.32 6.42
C LEU A 66 -7.36 -3.59 5.93
N THR A 67 -8.07 -4.29 5.06
CA THR A 67 -7.48 -5.30 4.19
C THR A 67 -6.76 -4.65 3.02
N ILE A 68 -5.86 -5.41 2.38
CA ILE A 68 -5.16 -4.96 1.17
C ILE A 68 -6.18 -4.63 0.06
N ASP A 69 -7.20 -5.47 -0.10
CA ASP A 69 -8.23 -5.32 -1.14
C ASP A 69 -9.10 -4.07 -0.91
N GLU A 70 -9.48 -3.77 0.34
CA GLU A 70 -10.22 -2.55 0.68
C GLU A 70 -9.39 -1.29 0.43
N LEU A 71 -8.10 -1.31 0.82
CA LEU A 71 -7.19 -0.20 0.56
C LEU A 71 -7.03 0.03 -0.95
N GLN A 72 -6.80 -1.04 -1.73
CA GLN A 72 -6.66 -0.95 -3.18
C GLN A 72 -7.93 -0.38 -3.82
N SER A 73 -9.10 -0.90 -3.41
CA SER A 73 -10.40 -0.42 -3.89
C SER A 73 -10.62 1.05 -3.57
N SER A 74 -10.27 1.50 -2.37
CA SER A 74 -10.36 2.90 -1.96
C SER A 74 -9.48 3.79 -2.84
N LEU A 75 -8.21 3.39 -3.06
CA LEU A 75 -7.26 4.17 -3.87
C LEU A 75 -7.65 4.24 -5.35
N LEU A 76 -8.19 3.15 -5.92
CA LEU A 76 -8.64 3.09 -7.32
C LEU A 76 -9.78 4.07 -7.63
N VAL A 77 -10.64 4.41 -6.65
CA VAL A 77 -11.71 5.39 -6.84
C VAL A 77 -11.15 6.81 -7.04
N HIS A 78 -9.92 7.06 -6.59
CA HIS A 78 -9.27 8.38 -6.60
C HIS A 78 -8.13 8.51 -7.64
N GLU A 79 -7.86 7.46 -8.41
CA GLU A 79 -6.96 7.45 -9.56
C GLU A 79 -7.61 8.02 -10.84
#